data_AF-A0A244EHW7-F1
#
_entry.id   AF-A0A244EHW7-F1
#
_cell.length_a   1.000
_cell.length_b   1.000
_cell.length_c   1.000
_cell.angle_alpha   90.00
_cell.angle_beta   90.00
_cell.angle_gamma   90.00
#
_symmetry.space_group_name_H-M   'P 1'
#
loop_
_entity.id
_entity.type
_entity.pdbx_description
1 polymer ?
#
loop_
_entity_poly.entity_id
_entity_poly.type
_entity_poly.pdbx_seq_one_letter_code
_entity_poly.pdbx_strand_id
1 'polypeptide(L)'
;MKTFFLAIALAVASPAIAQPTDPVDTTVCKAEEDALERDIDLARSRGQMLRRQHLAEAMAALQARCKTVTPEQSRAARVERLEQAIRELRLELSRAEEQLRQLKQ
;
A
#
# COMPACT_ATOMS: atom_id res chain seq x y z
N MET A 1 -35.83 -43.44 -28.72
CA MET A 1 -35.23 -43.22 -27.39
C MET A 1 -33.70 -43.34 -27.50
N LYS A 2 -32.97 -42.23 -27.40
CA LYS A 2 -31.59 -42.21 -26.86
C LYS A 2 -31.18 -40.76 -26.60
N THR A 3 -31.52 -40.31 -25.41
CA THR A 3 -30.65 -39.58 -24.46
C THR A 3 -29.22 -39.26 -24.92
N PHE A 4 -28.58 -38.15 -24.58
CA PHE A 4 -28.92 -36.90 -23.87
C PHE A 4 -27.59 -36.09 -23.88
N PHE A 5 -27.69 -34.77 -24.08
CA PHE A 5 -26.99 -33.72 -23.32
C PHE A 5 -25.51 -33.42 -23.62
N LEU A 6 -25.33 -32.26 -24.28
CA LEU A 6 -24.14 -31.43 -24.23
C LEU A 6 -23.71 -31.16 -22.77
N ALA A 7 -22.49 -31.53 -22.41
CA ALA A 7 -21.82 -31.02 -21.22
C ALA A 7 -21.01 -29.77 -21.62
N ILE A 8 -21.56 -28.59 -21.34
CA ILE A 8 -20.82 -27.32 -21.38
C ILE A 8 -19.97 -27.29 -20.10
N ALA A 9 -18.67 -27.57 -20.23
CA ALA A 9 -17.72 -27.38 -19.15
C ALA A 9 -17.51 -25.87 -18.95
N LEU A 10 -18.21 -25.30 -17.97
CA LEU A 10 -18.02 -23.93 -17.51
C LEU A 10 -16.65 -23.87 -16.81
N ALA A 11 -15.62 -23.47 -17.54
CA ALA A 11 -14.31 -23.16 -16.96
C ALA A 11 -14.45 -21.87 -16.15
N VAL A 12 -14.60 -22.01 -14.83
CA VAL A 12 -14.60 -20.87 -13.91
C VAL A 12 -13.18 -20.31 -13.89
N ALA A 13 -12.98 -19.20 -14.61
CA ALA A 13 -11.78 -18.39 -14.48
C ALA A 13 -11.70 -17.91 -13.03
N SER A 14 -10.75 -18.46 -12.28
CA SER A 14 -10.45 -17.97 -10.93
C SER A 14 -9.89 -16.56 -11.07
N PRO A 15 -10.51 -15.52 -10.47
CA PRO A 15 -9.87 -14.22 -10.41
C PRO A 15 -8.64 -14.39 -9.51
N ALA A 16 -7.46 -14.15 -10.07
CA ALA A 16 -6.27 -13.97 -9.26
C ALA A 16 -6.49 -12.74 -8.37
N ILE A 17 -6.88 -13.00 -7.11
CA ILE A 17 -6.92 -11.96 -6.09
C ILE A 17 -5.48 -11.56 -5.86
N ALA A 18 -5.11 -10.37 -6.35
CA ALA A 18 -3.87 -9.71 -6.00
C ALA A 18 -3.82 -9.63 -4.47
N GLN A 19 -2.91 -10.42 -3.87
CA GLN A 19 -2.70 -10.33 -2.43
C GLN A 19 -2.20 -8.92 -2.12
N PRO A 20 -2.75 -8.25 -1.10
CA PRO A 20 -2.17 -7.03 -0.58
C PRO A 20 -0.75 -7.38 -0.15
N THR A 21 0.25 -6.85 -0.85
CA THR A 21 1.60 -6.80 -0.30
C THR A 21 1.48 -6.05 1.01
N ASP A 22 1.73 -6.76 2.12
CA ASP A 22 1.70 -6.18 3.45
C ASP A 22 2.40 -4.81 3.46
N PRO A 23 1.88 -3.82 4.21
CA PRO A 23 2.57 -2.56 4.36
C PRO A 23 3.95 -2.90 4.91
N VAL A 24 4.97 -2.77 4.05
CA VAL A 24 6.35 -3.12 4.39
C VAL A 24 6.65 -2.45 5.72
N ASP A 25 6.85 -3.26 6.75
CA ASP A 25 7.00 -2.76 8.10
C ASP A 25 8.26 -1.88 8.12
N THR A 26 8.09 -0.61 8.49
CA THR A 26 9.18 0.38 8.51
C THR A 26 10.38 -0.09 9.35
N THR A 27 10.14 -0.96 10.33
CA THR A 27 11.18 -1.58 11.16
C THR A 27 12.01 -2.62 10.38
N VAL A 28 11.37 -3.39 9.50
CA VAL A 28 12.02 -4.37 8.61
C VAL A 28 12.87 -3.64 7.56
N CYS A 29 12.36 -2.56 7.00
CA CYS A 29 13.11 -1.68 6.10
C CYS A 29 14.43 -1.20 6.72
N LYS A 30 14.39 -0.68 7.95
CA LYS A 30 15.59 -0.18 8.62
C LYS A 30 16.61 -1.28 8.90
N ALA A 31 16.14 -2.46 9.32
CA ALA A 31 17.01 -3.61 9.57
C ALA A 31 17.71 -4.11 8.28
N GLU A 32 17.00 -4.13 7.15
CA GLU A 32 17.57 -4.49 5.84
C GLU A 32 18.59 -3.44 5.36
N GLU A 33 18.32 -2.14 5.55
CA GLU A 33 19.26 -1.06 5.23
C GLU A 33 20.55 -1.22 6.06
N ASP A 34 20.45 -1.42 7.36
CA ASP A 34 21.62 -1.57 8.24
C ASP A 34 22.44 -2.83 7.88
N ALA A 35 21.79 -3.89 7.39
CA ALA A 35 22.47 -5.09 6.91
C ALA A 35 23.25 -4.82 5.62
N LEU A 36 22.64 -4.17 4.63
CA LEU A 36 23.31 -3.82 3.38
C LEU A 36 24.48 -2.86 3.61
N GLU A 37 24.36 -1.92 4.54
CA GLU A 37 25.44 -0.98 4.86
C GLU A 37 26.68 -1.69 5.41
N ARG A 38 26.50 -2.66 6.32
CA ARG A 38 27.60 -3.51 6.80
C ARG A 38 28.28 -4.29 5.67
N ASP A 39 27.51 -4.82 4.73
CA ASP A 39 28.04 -5.57 3.59
C ASP A 39 28.82 -4.67 2.62
N ILE A 40 28.38 -3.43 2.43
CA ILE A 40 29.10 -2.41 1.64
C ILE A 40 30.45 -2.09 2.29
N ASP A 41 30.48 -1.87 3.59
CA ASP A 41 31.73 -1.59 4.32
C ASP A 41 32.68 -2.79 4.30
N LEU A 42 32.15 -4.01 4.43
CA LEU A 42 32.94 -5.22 4.28
C LEU A 42 33.53 -5.34 2.86
N ALA A 43 32.73 -5.12 1.82
CA ALA A 43 33.19 -5.14 0.43
C ALA A 43 34.25 -4.05 0.17
N ARG A 44 34.09 -2.86 0.78
CA ARG A 44 35.07 -1.77 0.73
C ARG A 44 36.39 -2.17 1.37
N SER A 45 36.35 -2.73 2.58
CA SER A 45 37.55 -3.17 3.30
C SER A 45 38.34 -4.24 2.55
N ARG A 46 37.65 -5.04 1.73
CA ARG A 46 38.23 -6.12 0.90
C ARG A 46 38.61 -5.68 -0.51
N GLY A 47 38.44 -4.40 -0.87
CA GLY A 47 38.73 -3.90 -2.22
C GLY A 47 37.81 -4.46 -3.32
N GLN A 48 36.64 -4.99 -2.96
CA GLN A 48 35.71 -5.63 -3.90
C GLN A 48 34.82 -4.59 -4.62
N MET A 49 35.41 -3.84 -5.55
CA MET A 49 34.77 -2.69 -6.19
C MET A 49 33.45 -3.02 -6.91
N LEU A 50 33.40 -4.11 -7.70
CA LEU A 50 32.18 -4.51 -8.42
C LEU A 50 31.07 -4.95 -7.45
N ARG A 51 31.43 -5.72 -6.42
CA ARG A 51 30.46 -6.13 -5.39
C ARG A 51 29.92 -4.92 -4.64
N ARG A 52 30.78 -3.95 -4.32
CA ARG A 52 30.38 -2.69 -3.69
C ARG A 52 29.37 -1.93 -4.54
N GLN A 53 29.58 -1.85 -5.86
CA GLN A 53 28.64 -1.20 -6.77
C GLN A 53 27.28 -1.90 -6.76
N HIS A 54 27.25 -3.23 -6.89
CA HIS A 54 26.01 -4.00 -6.84
C HIS A 54 25.27 -3.85 -5.50
N LEU A 55 25.99 -3.81 -4.38
CA LEU A 55 25.40 -3.57 -3.06
C LEU A 55 24.85 -2.13 -2.92
N ALA A 56 25.51 -1.14 -3.52
CA ALA A 56 25.02 0.24 -3.53
C ALA A 56 23.75 0.40 -4.40
N GLU A 57 23.66 -0.33 -5.52
CA GLU A 57 22.44 -0.40 -6.33
C GLU A 57 21.29 -1.06 -5.56
N ALA A 58 21.57 -2.17 -4.87
CA ALA A 58 20.59 -2.82 -4.00
C ALA A 58 20.12 -1.89 -2.87
N MET A 59 21.02 -1.10 -2.28
CA MET A 59 20.69 -0.08 -1.28
C MET A 59 19.76 0.99 -1.85
N ALA A 60 20.05 1.50 -3.05
CA ALA A 60 19.21 2.50 -3.70
C ALA A 60 17.80 1.95 -4.01
N ALA A 61 17.71 0.70 -4.47
CA ALA A 61 16.44 0.03 -4.73
C ALA A 61 15.64 -0.21 -3.43
N LEU A 62 16.31 -0.62 -2.36
CA LEU A 62 15.71 -0.80 -1.04
C LEU A 62 15.19 0.54 -0.50
N GLN A 63 16.00 1.60 -0.54
CA GLN A 63 15.59 2.94 -0.12
C GLN A 63 14.41 3.47 -0.94
N ALA A 64 14.35 3.20 -2.25
CA ALA A 64 13.20 3.59 -3.07
C ALA A 64 11.93 2.88 -2.61
N ARG A 65 11.99 1.56 -2.36
CA ARG A 65 10.88 0.77 -1.82
C ARG A 65 10.49 1.26 -0.43
N CYS A 66 11.44 1.45 0.47
CA CYS A 66 11.21 1.90 1.84
C CYS A 66 10.76 3.37 1.94
N LYS A 67 11.12 4.25 0.98
CA LYS A 67 10.59 5.63 0.90
C LYS A 67 9.17 5.69 0.38
N THR A 68 8.71 4.73 -0.43
CA THR A 68 7.25 4.59 -0.66
C THR A 68 6.51 4.25 0.64
N VAL A 69 7.27 3.82 1.67
CA VAL A 69 6.84 3.65 3.04
C VAL A 69 7.19 4.87 3.93
N THR A 70 7.04 6.11 3.44
CA THR A 70 6.59 7.21 4.32
C THR A 70 5.06 7.30 4.32
N PRO A 71 4.30 6.27 4.74
CA PRO A 71 2.86 6.32 4.77
C PRO A 71 2.39 7.17 5.95
N GLU A 72 3.21 7.45 6.96
CA GLU A 72 2.78 8.20 8.15
C GLU A 72 2.37 9.64 7.77
N GLN A 73 3.15 10.32 6.91
CA GLN A 73 2.78 11.65 6.42
C GLN A 73 1.57 11.59 5.46
N SER A 74 1.48 10.55 4.63
CA SER A 74 0.34 10.29 3.72
C SER A 74 -0.94 9.88 4.47
N ARG A 75 -0.81 9.17 5.59
CA ARG A 75 -1.89 8.70 6.46
C ARG A 75 -2.40 9.84 7.31
N ALA A 76 -1.53 10.62 7.95
CA ALA A 76 -1.93 11.81 8.70
C ALA A 76 -2.68 12.80 7.79
N ALA A 77 -2.14 13.11 6.61
CA ALA A 77 -2.81 13.97 5.63
C ALA A 77 -4.13 13.39 5.09
N ARG A 78 -4.26 12.05 5.02
CA ARG A 78 -5.51 11.39 4.66
C ARG A 78 -6.54 11.44 5.79
N VAL A 79 -6.11 11.25 7.03
CA VAL A 79 -6.97 11.36 8.22
C VAL A 79 -7.50 12.78 8.34
N GLU A 80 -6.65 13.80 8.22
CA GLU A 80 -7.08 15.20 8.27
C GLU A 80 -8.13 15.54 7.21
N ARG A 81 -7.93 15.08 5.96
CA ARG A 81 -8.93 15.25 4.89
C ARG A 81 -10.26 14.57 5.22
N LEU A 82 -10.22 13.35 5.77
CA LEU A 82 -11.43 12.64 6.16
C LEU A 82 -12.15 13.33 7.32
N GLU A 83 -11.42 13.86 8.29
CA GLU A 83 -12.01 14.62 9.41
C GLU A 83 -12.68 15.92 8.94
N GLN A 84 -12.07 16.62 7.99
CA GLN A 84 -12.67 17.79 7.34
C GLN A 84 -13.97 17.41 6.63
N ALA A 85 -13.96 16.36 5.82
CA ALA A 85 -15.15 15.88 5.11
C ALA A 85 -16.28 15.48 6.08
N ILE A 86 -15.96 14.81 7.20
CA ILE A 86 -16.95 14.46 8.23
C ILE A 86 -17.61 15.71 8.81
N ARG A 87 -16.85 16.78 9.07
CA ARG A 87 -17.41 18.04 9.59
C ARG A 87 -18.35 18.69 8.60
N GLU A 88 -17.97 18.71 7.32
CA GLU A 88 -18.79 19.27 6.24
C GLU A 88 -20.09 18.49 6.07
N LEU A 89 -20.01 17.16 5.97
CA LEU A 89 -21.19 16.29 5.84
C LEU A 89 -22.15 16.42 7.03
N ARG A 90 -21.63 16.60 8.25
CA ARG A 90 -22.48 16.85 9.44
C ARG A 90 -23.23 18.17 9.35
N LEU A 91 -22.60 19.21 8.80
CA LEU A 91 -23.24 20.51 8.60
C LEU A 91 -24.34 20.41 7.53
N GLU A 92 -24.06 19.72 6.43
CA GLU A 92 -25.04 19.45 5.38
C GLU A 92 -26.23 18.67 5.91
N LEU A 93 -25.98 17.62 6.69
CA LEU A 93 -27.04 16.84 7.33
C LEU A 93 -27.92 17.71 8.22
N SER A 94 -27.31 18.54 9.07
CA SER A 94 -28.06 19.45 9.96
C SER A 94 -28.94 20.43 9.18
N ARG A 95 -28.46 20.95 8.05
CA ARG A 95 -29.25 21.82 7.18
C ARG A 95 -30.43 21.08 6.54
N ALA A 96 -30.19 19.88 6.02
CA ALA A 96 -31.23 19.05 5.42
C ALA A 96 -32.31 18.66 6.44
N GLU A 97 -31.91 18.32 7.67
CA GLU A 97 -32.84 18.05 8.78
C GLU A 97 -33.68 19.27 9.14
N GLU A 98 -33.10 20.47 9.16
CA GLU A 98 -33.84 21.70 9.41
C GLU A 98 -34.87 22.00 8.31
N GLN A 99 -34.48 21.84 7.04
CA GLN A 99 -35.41 21.95 5.92
C GLN A 99 -36.57 20.96 6.05
N LEU A 100 -36.27 19.72 6.45
CA LEU A 100 -37.29 18.70 6.67
C LEU A 100 -38.24 19.09 7.82
N ARG A 101 -37.73 19.68 8.90
CA ARG A 101 -38.57 20.18 10.00
C ARG A 101 -39.52 21.28 9.54
N GLN A 102 -39.02 22.23 8.76
CA GLN A 102 -39.83 23.34 8.21
C GLN A 102 -40.94 22.86 7.29
N LEU A 103 -40.68 21.82 6.48
CA LEU A 103 -41.70 21.24 5.58
C LEU A 103 -42.76 20.39 6.28
N LYS A 104 -42.50 19.96 7.52
CA LYS A 104 -43.44 19.15 8.32
C LYS A 104 -44.34 19.98 9.23
N GLN A 105 -44.06 21.28 9.37
CA GLN A 105 -44.91 22.24 10.08
C GLN A 105 -45.96 22.82 9.13
#